data_AF-D4S379-F1
#
_entry.id   AF-D4S379-F1
#
_cell.length_a   1.000
_cell.length_b   1.000
_cell.length_c   1.000
_cell.angle_alpha   90.00
_cell.angle_beta   90.00
_cell.angle_gamma   90.00
#
_symmetry.space_group_name_H-M   'P 1'
#
loop_
_entity.id
_entity.type
_entity.pdbx_description
1 polymer ?
#
loop_
_entity_poly.entity_id
_entity_poly.type
_entity_poly.pdbx_seq_one_letter_code
_entity_poly.pdbx_strand_id
1 'polypeptide(L)'
;SNAQDGISAVQTAEGALNEVQDMLQRMNELAVKAANGTNSEDDRNYIQDEVNQLIKEIDGVSTTTKFNETYLLKGDDTTAATVADAAAAEGTAGAAQTYDIDFAGKITAPAEGKSDVSFKVGSKTYSITVEAGDDANKIGGKIKDALNNNKYSDKVGGDYTATNAGAKITLTAAKNGVIAADDKLSATANKDVTLKASGILTLSLHVGADSTSDNQISVDIKQMSADVLGLKTGKSSTTAAENDTLLVNGSNDDNARKAIDTIASALQEVSKQRSALGAAQNRLEHTIANLDNVVENTTSAESSIRDTDMATEMVKYSNN
;
A
#
# COMPACT_ATOMS: atom_id res chain seq x y z
N SER A 1 -0.16 24.83 14.53
CA SER A 1 -1.27 24.71 13.57
C SER A 1 -1.00 23.67 12.50
N ASN A 2 -0.18 23.93 11.47
CA ASN A 2 -0.01 23.00 10.34
C ASN A 2 0.36 21.56 10.75
N ALA A 3 1.28 21.39 11.71
CA ALA A 3 1.62 20.06 12.23
C ALA A 3 0.44 19.36 12.96
N GLN A 4 -0.40 20.13 13.67
CA GLN A 4 -1.60 19.62 14.35
C GLN A 4 -2.70 19.24 13.35
N ASP A 5 -2.84 20.01 12.26
CA ASP A 5 -3.74 19.66 11.16
C ASP A 5 -3.28 18.37 10.48
N GLY A 6 -1.96 18.19 10.32
CA GLY A 6 -1.35 16.94 9.86
C GLY A 6 -1.64 15.75 10.74
N ILE A 7 -1.49 15.90 12.06
CA ILE A 7 -1.86 14.83 13.02
C ILE A 7 -3.34 14.47 12.87
N SER A 8 -4.22 15.47 12.74
CA SER A 8 -5.65 15.24 12.57
C SER A 8 -5.98 14.49 11.28
N ALA A 9 -5.31 14.84 10.17
CA ALA A 9 -5.45 14.13 8.90
C ALA A 9 -4.94 12.67 8.99
N VAL A 10 -3.77 12.47 9.61
CA VAL A 10 -3.17 11.14 9.81
C VAL A 10 -4.03 10.26 10.70
N GLN A 11 -4.58 10.78 11.80
CA GLN A 11 -5.49 10.05 12.69
C GLN A 11 -6.81 9.69 11.99
N THR A 12 -7.31 10.58 11.13
CA THR A 12 -8.51 10.30 10.31
C THR A 12 -8.24 9.14 9.34
N ALA A 13 -7.08 9.15 8.67
CA ALA A 13 -6.67 8.05 7.81
C ALA A 13 -6.45 6.75 8.60
N GLU A 14 -5.78 6.79 9.76
CA GLU A 14 -5.54 5.60 10.58
C GLU A 14 -6.84 5.00 11.12
N GLY A 15 -7.80 5.83 11.55
CA GLY A 15 -9.12 5.37 11.97
C GLY A 15 -9.85 4.62 10.86
N ALA A 16 -9.85 5.16 9.65
CA ALA A 16 -10.41 4.48 8.49
C ALA A 16 -9.67 3.17 8.15
N LEU A 17 -8.35 3.11 8.32
CA LEU A 17 -7.57 1.90 8.08
C LEU A 17 -7.77 0.82 9.13
N ASN A 18 -8.13 1.18 10.36
CA ASN A 18 -8.55 0.20 11.37
C ASN A 18 -9.82 -0.54 10.92
N GLU A 19 -10.82 0.19 10.43
CA GLU A 19 -12.05 -0.41 9.90
C GLU A 19 -11.77 -1.31 8.69
N VAL A 20 -10.90 -0.87 7.76
CA VAL A 20 -10.46 -1.71 6.63
C VAL A 20 -9.76 -2.97 7.12
N GLN A 21 -8.90 -2.88 8.14
CA GLN A 21 -8.21 -4.03 8.70
C GLN A 21 -9.19 -5.02 9.35
N ASP A 22 -10.16 -4.55 10.11
CA ASP A 22 -11.16 -5.40 10.77
C ASP A 22 -12.05 -6.10 9.73
N MET A 23 -12.45 -5.40 8.67
CA MET A 23 -13.14 -5.99 7.52
C MET A 23 -12.29 -7.04 6.81
N LEU A 24 -11.00 -6.80 6.61
CA LEU A 24 -10.08 -7.79 6.01
C LEU A 24 -9.89 -9.02 6.89
N GLN A 25 -9.81 -8.86 8.21
CA GLN A 25 -9.76 -9.99 9.14
C GLN A 25 -11.06 -10.80 9.06
N ARG A 26 -12.22 -10.14 9.04
CA ARG A 26 -13.51 -10.80 8.84
C ARG A 26 -13.58 -11.53 7.50
N MET A 27 -13.11 -10.93 6.41
CA MET A 27 -12.99 -11.60 5.11
C MET A 27 -12.11 -12.84 5.18
N ASN A 28 -11.01 -12.80 5.96
CA ASN A 28 -10.13 -13.95 6.14
C ASN A 28 -10.86 -15.08 6.87
N GLU A 29 -11.58 -14.78 7.96
CA GLU A 29 -12.41 -15.77 8.67
C GLU A 29 -13.43 -16.42 7.74
N LEU A 30 -14.09 -15.63 6.91
CA LEU A 30 -15.07 -16.10 5.92
C LEU A 30 -14.41 -16.98 4.86
N ALA A 31 -13.25 -16.58 4.33
CA ALA A 31 -12.50 -17.38 3.37
C ALA A 31 -12.03 -18.72 3.97
N VAL A 32 -11.57 -18.73 5.23
CA VAL A 32 -11.22 -19.96 5.97
C VAL A 32 -12.46 -20.84 6.19
N LYS A 33 -13.60 -20.23 6.52
CA LYS A 33 -14.88 -20.94 6.65
C LYS A 33 -15.28 -21.56 5.31
N ALA A 34 -15.18 -20.84 4.20
CA ALA A 34 -15.49 -21.35 2.87
C ALA A 34 -14.53 -22.47 2.42
N ALA A 35 -13.26 -22.42 2.84
CA ALA A 35 -12.26 -23.44 2.55
C ALA A 35 -12.49 -24.78 3.28
N ASN A 36 -13.39 -24.82 4.27
CA ASN A 36 -13.71 -26.07 4.94
C ASN A 36 -14.58 -26.97 4.04
N GLY A 37 -14.11 -28.19 3.79
CA GLY A 37 -14.73 -29.17 2.89
C GLY A 37 -16.10 -29.69 3.33
N THR A 38 -16.59 -29.31 4.51
CA THR A 38 -17.95 -29.63 4.98
C THR A 38 -19.03 -28.71 4.42
N ASN A 39 -18.67 -27.56 3.84
CA ASN A 39 -19.64 -26.62 3.30
C ASN A 39 -20.15 -27.08 1.93
N SER A 40 -21.45 -26.89 1.69
CA SER A 40 -22.01 -27.03 0.35
C SER A 40 -21.65 -25.85 -0.55
N GLU A 41 -21.94 -25.95 -1.84
CA GLU A 41 -21.76 -24.84 -2.78
C GLU A 41 -22.68 -23.66 -2.44
N ASP A 42 -23.92 -23.94 -2.00
CA ASP A 42 -24.86 -22.91 -1.54
C ASP A 42 -24.34 -22.18 -0.30
N ASP A 43 -23.78 -22.90 0.67
CA ASP A 43 -23.16 -22.29 1.85
C ASP A 43 -22.01 -21.35 1.46
N ARG A 44 -21.19 -21.76 0.49
CA ARG A 44 -20.10 -20.92 -0.03
C ARG A 44 -20.61 -19.70 -0.80
N ASN A 45 -21.76 -19.79 -1.46
CA ASN A 45 -22.40 -18.64 -2.11
C ASN A 45 -22.88 -17.60 -1.09
N TYR A 46 -23.49 -18.02 0.02
CA TYR A 46 -23.83 -17.07 1.10
C TYR A 46 -22.61 -16.40 1.72
N ILE A 47 -21.51 -17.14 1.88
CA ILE A 47 -20.24 -16.56 2.33
C ILE A 47 -19.69 -15.57 1.30
N GLN A 48 -19.79 -15.88 0.00
CA GLN A 48 -19.38 -14.98 -1.08
C GLN A 48 -20.16 -13.67 -1.04
N ASP A 49 -21.46 -13.69 -0.76
CA ASP A 49 -22.27 -12.48 -0.65
C ASP A 49 -21.79 -11.58 0.51
N GLU A 50 -21.46 -12.17 1.66
CA GLU A 50 -20.87 -11.44 2.80
C GLU A 50 -19.50 -10.85 2.43
N VAL A 51 -18.63 -11.63 1.77
CA VAL A 51 -17.32 -11.17 1.27
C VAL A 51 -17.48 -10.04 0.25
N ASN A 52 -18.45 -10.12 -0.66
CA ASN A 52 -18.75 -9.08 -1.65
C ASN A 52 -19.22 -7.79 -0.97
N GLN A 53 -20.02 -7.89 0.10
CA GLN A 53 -20.44 -6.71 0.85
C GLN A 53 -19.24 -6.06 1.55
N LEU A 54 -18.37 -6.84 2.18
CA LEU A 54 -17.15 -6.32 2.81
C LEU A 54 -16.23 -5.62 1.77
N ILE A 55 -16.10 -6.18 0.56
CA ILE A 55 -15.37 -5.54 -0.54
C ILE A 55 -15.97 -4.17 -0.90
N LYS A 56 -17.30 -4.06 -0.97
CA LYS A 56 -17.99 -2.79 -1.24
C LYS A 56 -17.79 -1.79 -0.11
N GLU A 57 -17.85 -2.24 1.14
CA GLU A 57 -17.61 -1.36 2.30
C GLU A 57 -16.16 -0.88 2.37
N ILE A 58 -15.17 -1.73 2.07
CA ILE A 58 -13.75 -1.31 1.97
C ILE A 58 -13.58 -0.22 0.90
N ASP A 59 -14.21 -0.39 -0.27
CA ASP A 59 -14.20 0.62 -1.34
C ASP A 59 -14.93 1.91 -0.91
N GLY A 60 -16.02 1.77 -0.16
CA GLY A 60 -16.75 2.88 0.45
C GLY A 60 -15.89 3.67 1.43
N VAL A 61 -15.21 3.02 2.37
CA VAL A 61 -14.29 3.66 3.33
C VAL A 61 -13.16 4.38 2.58
N SER A 62 -12.55 3.74 1.58
CA SER A 62 -11.51 4.36 0.75
C SER A 62 -11.98 5.63 0.02
N THR A 63 -13.21 5.60 -0.51
CA THR A 63 -13.76 6.69 -1.34
C THR A 63 -14.51 7.77 -0.56
N THR A 64 -14.81 7.57 0.72
CA THR A 64 -15.53 8.54 1.57
C THR A 64 -14.67 9.19 2.64
N THR A 65 -13.53 8.58 3.01
CA THR A 65 -12.62 9.12 4.01
C THR A 65 -11.97 10.40 3.51
N LYS A 66 -12.34 11.52 4.15
CA LYS A 66 -11.87 12.87 3.78
C LYS A 66 -11.44 13.68 4.98
N PHE A 67 -10.45 14.53 4.77
CA PHE A 67 -10.06 15.59 5.70
C PHE A 67 -9.97 16.89 4.93
N ASN A 68 -10.67 17.93 5.40
CA ASN A 68 -10.73 19.23 4.73
C ASN A 68 -10.99 19.13 3.21
N GLU A 69 -12.01 18.37 2.83
CA GLU A 69 -12.42 18.08 1.42
C GLU A 69 -11.41 17.28 0.57
N THR A 70 -10.26 16.93 1.12
CA THR A 70 -9.26 16.08 0.46
C THR A 70 -9.51 14.62 0.80
N TYR A 71 -9.66 13.77 -0.21
CA TYR A 71 -9.76 12.32 -0.03
C TYR A 71 -8.43 11.73 0.38
N LEU A 72 -8.38 11.01 1.50
CA LEU A 72 -7.11 10.51 2.05
C LEU A 72 -6.71 9.16 1.46
N LEU A 73 -7.68 8.29 1.18
CA LEU A 73 -7.44 6.87 0.83
C LEU A 73 -7.77 6.53 -0.62
N LYS A 74 -8.11 7.53 -1.45
CA LYS A 74 -8.47 7.33 -2.86
C LYS A 74 -7.25 7.34 -3.80
N GLY A 75 -6.11 7.86 -3.35
CA GLY A 75 -4.95 8.09 -4.20
C GLY A 75 -5.11 9.32 -5.11
N ASP A 76 -3.99 9.82 -5.63
CA ASP A 76 -3.96 10.89 -6.64
C ASP A 76 -3.64 10.31 -8.03
N ASP A 77 -4.67 9.77 -8.68
CA ASP A 77 -4.52 9.07 -9.97
C ASP A 77 -3.94 9.94 -11.10
N THR A 78 -3.86 11.26 -10.92
CA THR A 78 -3.18 12.14 -11.89
C THR A 78 -1.67 11.93 -11.95
N THR A 79 -1.09 11.40 -10.88
CA THR A 79 0.34 11.09 -10.73
C THR A 79 0.63 9.60 -10.81
N ALA A 80 -0.34 8.78 -11.22
CA ALA A 80 -0.15 7.33 -11.32
C ALA A 80 0.89 6.96 -12.40
N ALA A 81 1.73 5.98 -12.08
CA ALA A 81 2.63 5.35 -13.04
C ALA A 81 1.82 4.73 -14.20
N THR A 82 2.42 4.61 -15.38
CA THR A 82 1.79 3.82 -16.44
C THR A 82 2.22 2.38 -16.31
N VAL A 83 1.24 1.48 -16.25
CA VAL A 83 1.47 0.05 -16.16
C VAL A 83 0.83 -0.70 -17.31
N ALA A 84 1.47 -1.78 -17.72
CA ALA A 84 0.92 -2.77 -18.62
C ALA A 84 1.24 -4.16 -18.08
N ASP A 85 0.31 -5.10 -18.25
CA ASP A 85 0.51 -6.46 -17.77
C ASP A 85 1.80 -7.07 -18.34
N ALA A 86 2.51 -7.77 -17.45
CA ALA A 86 3.72 -8.51 -17.76
C ALA A 86 3.38 -10.01 -17.86
N ALA A 87 4.09 -10.72 -18.72
CA ALA A 87 3.96 -12.17 -18.79
C ALA A 87 5.10 -12.83 -18.03
N ALA A 88 4.76 -13.85 -17.23
CA ALA A 88 5.74 -14.81 -16.77
C ALA A 88 6.04 -15.80 -17.90
N ALA A 89 7.30 -15.93 -18.26
CA ALA A 89 7.81 -16.96 -19.14
C ALA A 89 8.52 -18.03 -18.29
N GLU A 90 8.36 -19.30 -18.64
CA GLU A 90 9.18 -20.34 -18.04
C GLU A 90 10.64 -20.14 -18.46
N GLY A 91 11.54 -20.16 -17.49
CA GLY A 91 12.97 -20.24 -17.77
C GLY A 91 13.36 -21.63 -18.28
N THR A 92 14.60 -21.75 -18.75
CA THR A 92 15.08 -22.98 -19.39
C THR A 92 15.07 -24.15 -18.40
N ALA A 93 14.69 -25.35 -18.87
CA ALA A 93 14.71 -26.56 -18.06
C ALA A 93 16.11 -26.83 -17.48
N GLY A 94 16.22 -26.71 -16.17
CA GLY A 94 17.37 -27.02 -15.32
C GLY A 94 16.86 -27.43 -13.94
N ALA A 95 17.75 -27.87 -13.04
CA ALA A 95 17.38 -28.55 -11.80
C ALA A 95 16.21 -27.88 -11.04
N ALA A 96 16.18 -26.55 -10.90
CA ALA A 96 15.08 -25.81 -10.30
C ALA A 96 14.24 -25.07 -11.34
N GLN A 97 12.90 -25.07 -11.16
CA GLN A 97 11.99 -24.29 -12.01
C GLN A 97 12.25 -22.79 -11.85
N THR A 98 12.24 -22.07 -12.96
CA THR A 98 12.41 -20.62 -12.99
C THR A 98 11.28 -19.95 -13.76
N TYR A 99 10.85 -18.78 -13.30
CA TYR A 99 9.94 -17.89 -14.04
C TYR A 99 10.62 -16.55 -14.26
N ASP A 100 10.65 -16.13 -15.51
CA ASP A 100 11.14 -14.84 -15.93
C ASP A 100 9.95 -13.89 -16.16
N ILE A 101 9.90 -12.81 -15.39
CA ILE A 101 8.90 -11.74 -15.56
C ILE A 101 9.63 -10.51 -16.07
N ASP A 102 9.28 -10.07 -17.27
CA ASP A 102 9.85 -8.88 -17.88
C ASP A 102 8.97 -7.66 -17.65
N PHE A 103 9.48 -6.70 -16.87
CA PHE A 103 8.81 -5.42 -16.62
C PHE A 103 9.32 -4.29 -17.54
N ALA A 104 10.18 -4.58 -18.52
CA ALA A 104 10.70 -3.58 -19.45
C ALA A 104 9.56 -2.89 -20.22
N GLY A 105 9.44 -1.57 -20.09
CA GLY A 105 8.37 -0.79 -20.71
C GLY A 105 6.96 -1.13 -20.18
N LYS A 106 6.86 -1.96 -19.13
CA LYS A 106 5.62 -2.35 -18.47
C LYS A 106 5.32 -1.54 -17.22
N ILE A 107 6.35 -0.93 -16.63
CA ILE A 107 6.20 0.06 -15.57
C ILE A 107 6.99 1.27 -16.01
N THR A 108 6.30 2.39 -16.21
CA THR A 108 6.95 3.69 -16.42
C THR A 108 6.67 4.55 -15.20
N ALA A 109 7.74 5.03 -14.56
CA ALA A 109 7.66 5.95 -13.44
C ALA A 109 6.81 7.19 -13.79
N PRO A 110 6.11 7.77 -12.81
CA PRO A 110 5.33 8.97 -13.06
C PRO A 110 6.24 10.16 -13.41
N ALA A 111 5.69 11.13 -14.14
CA ALA A 111 6.44 12.32 -14.53
C ALA A 111 6.81 13.19 -13.31
N GLU A 112 5.92 13.24 -12.32
CA GLU A 112 6.09 13.95 -11.06
C GLU A 112 5.49 13.12 -9.91
N GLY A 113 5.97 13.33 -8.69
CA GLY A 113 5.42 12.70 -7.49
C GLY A 113 5.76 11.21 -7.34
N LYS A 114 4.85 10.50 -6.67
CA LYS A 114 5.00 9.08 -6.31
C LYS A 114 3.74 8.31 -6.69
N SER A 115 3.93 7.06 -7.10
CA SER A 115 2.84 6.14 -7.42
C SER A 115 3.09 4.80 -6.75
N ASP A 116 2.01 4.15 -6.32
CA ASP A 116 2.04 2.77 -5.88
C ASP A 116 1.73 1.87 -7.07
N VAL A 117 2.60 0.90 -7.33
CA VAL A 117 2.37 -0.14 -8.32
C VAL A 117 2.11 -1.42 -7.56
N SER A 118 0.85 -1.89 -7.58
CA SER A 118 0.51 -3.20 -7.09
C SER A 118 0.63 -4.22 -8.21
N PHE A 119 1.29 -5.34 -7.93
CA PHE A 119 1.41 -6.44 -8.87
C PHE A 119 1.08 -7.76 -8.20
N LYS A 120 0.36 -8.61 -8.92
CA LYS A 120 0.02 -9.95 -8.47
C LYS A 120 1.09 -10.93 -8.94
N VAL A 121 1.45 -11.90 -8.11
CA VAL A 121 2.19 -13.11 -8.51
C VAL A 121 1.47 -14.30 -7.91
N GLY A 122 0.74 -15.02 -8.76
CA GLY A 122 -0.12 -16.12 -8.34
C GLY A 122 -1.28 -15.61 -7.49
N SER A 123 -1.42 -16.07 -6.24
CA SER A 123 -2.49 -15.60 -5.33
C SER A 123 -2.08 -14.46 -4.40
N LYS A 124 -0.81 -14.05 -4.42
CA LYS A 124 -0.29 -12.97 -3.59
C LYS A 124 -0.23 -11.65 -4.36
N THR A 125 -0.60 -10.57 -3.68
CA THR A 125 -0.47 -9.20 -4.19
C THR A 125 0.71 -8.53 -3.48
N TYR A 126 1.52 -7.81 -4.25
CA TYR A 126 2.68 -7.07 -3.77
C TYR A 126 2.49 -5.60 -4.15
N SER A 127 3.07 -4.69 -3.36
CA SER A 127 3.13 -3.27 -3.71
C SER A 127 4.58 -2.79 -3.75
N ILE A 128 4.86 -1.85 -4.65
CA ILE A 128 6.07 -1.06 -4.66
C ILE A 128 5.72 0.41 -4.85
N THR A 129 6.51 1.29 -4.26
CA THR A 129 6.41 2.73 -4.53
C THR A 129 7.41 3.11 -5.61
N VAL A 130 6.92 3.64 -6.72
CA VAL A 130 7.70 4.17 -7.84
C VAL A 130 7.65 5.70 -7.79
N GLU A 131 8.80 6.34 -7.95
CA GLU A 131 8.91 7.80 -7.84
C GLU A 131 9.45 8.39 -9.15
N ALA A 132 9.20 9.67 -9.38
CA ALA A 132 9.74 10.38 -10.54
C ALA A 132 11.28 10.24 -10.61
N GLY A 133 11.79 9.82 -11.76
CA GLY A 133 13.23 9.57 -11.97
C GLY A 133 13.70 8.16 -11.58
N ASP A 134 12.81 7.25 -11.20
CA ASP A 134 13.13 5.84 -11.11
C ASP A 134 13.37 5.22 -12.50
N ASP A 135 14.54 4.59 -12.66
CA ASP A 135 14.87 3.80 -13.85
C ASP A 135 14.42 2.33 -13.68
N ALA A 136 14.50 1.58 -14.77
CA ALA A 136 14.10 0.17 -14.77
C ALA A 136 14.88 -0.70 -13.76
N ASN A 137 16.13 -0.36 -13.43
CA ASN A 137 16.94 -1.10 -12.47
C ASN A 137 16.46 -0.83 -11.04
N LYS A 138 16.14 0.43 -10.71
CA LYS A 138 15.58 0.80 -9.40
C LYS A 138 14.22 0.17 -9.18
N ILE A 139 13.33 0.25 -10.17
CA ILE A 139 12.00 -0.39 -10.13
C ILE A 139 12.15 -1.90 -9.93
N GLY A 140 13.00 -2.54 -10.74
CA GLY A 140 13.25 -3.96 -10.60
C GLY A 140 13.88 -4.34 -9.25
N GLY A 141 14.75 -3.49 -8.69
CA GLY A 141 15.30 -3.67 -7.35
C GLY A 141 14.21 -3.69 -6.28
N LYS A 142 13.29 -2.72 -6.34
CA LYS A 142 12.12 -2.63 -5.45
C LYS A 142 11.21 -3.86 -5.58
N ILE A 143 10.95 -4.33 -6.80
CA ILE A 143 10.16 -5.55 -7.06
C ILE A 143 10.84 -6.78 -6.44
N LYS A 144 12.15 -6.91 -6.64
CA LYS A 144 12.94 -8.01 -6.08
C LYS A 144 12.91 -8.02 -4.55
N ASP A 145 13.02 -6.85 -3.91
CA ASP A 145 12.93 -6.74 -2.45
C ASP A 145 11.51 -7.07 -1.95
N ALA A 146 10.47 -6.57 -2.63
CA ALA A 146 9.07 -6.89 -2.30
C ALA A 146 8.78 -8.39 -2.39
N LEU A 147 9.21 -9.05 -3.48
CA LEU A 147 9.03 -10.49 -3.68
C LEU A 147 9.81 -11.33 -2.66
N ASN A 148 11.03 -10.93 -2.29
CA ASN A 148 11.82 -11.69 -1.31
C ASN A 148 11.33 -11.52 0.14
N ASN A 149 10.75 -10.36 0.48
CA ASN A 149 10.19 -10.11 1.81
C ASN A 149 8.90 -10.91 2.08
N ASN A 150 8.08 -11.15 1.04
CA ASN A 150 6.88 -11.99 1.14
C ASN A 150 6.88 -13.06 0.04
N LYS A 151 7.82 -14.00 0.11
CA LYS A 151 8.07 -14.99 -0.97
C LYS A 151 6.79 -15.57 -1.56
N TYR A 152 6.71 -15.54 -2.88
CA TYR A 152 5.75 -16.37 -3.61
C TYR A 152 6.09 -17.84 -3.35
N SER A 153 5.06 -18.66 -3.12
CA SER A 153 5.22 -20.08 -2.83
C SER A 153 4.22 -20.88 -3.65
N ASP A 154 4.67 -22.02 -4.15
CA ASP A 154 3.80 -23.01 -4.79
C ASP A 154 3.97 -24.39 -4.12
N LYS A 155 2.95 -25.24 -4.26
CA LYS A 155 2.88 -26.60 -3.72
C LYS A 155 4.05 -27.47 -4.16
N VAL A 156 4.56 -27.28 -5.38
CA VAL A 156 5.66 -28.10 -5.93
C VAL A 156 7.01 -27.41 -5.70
N GLY A 157 7.12 -26.14 -6.10
CA GLY A 157 8.38 -25.39 -6.07
C GLY A 157 8.83 -24.92 -4.68
N GLY A 158 7.93 -24.93 -3.69
CA GLY A 158 8.16 -24.28 -2.40
C GLY A 158 8.30 -22.76 -2.56
N ASP A 159 9.12 -22.14 -1.72
CA ASP A 159 9.37 -20.70 -1.76
C ASP A 159 10.23 -20.32 -2.96
N TYR A 160 9.82 -19.27 -3.68
CA TYR A 160 10.59 -18.70 -4.76
C TYR A 160 11.49 -17.56 -4.25
N THR A 161 12.68 -17.49 -4.81
CA THR A 161 13.62 -16.38 -4.61
C THR A 161 13.66 -15.52 -5.85
N ALA A 162 13.49 -14.20 -5.68
CA ALA A 162 13.54 -13.25 -6.77
C ALA A 162 14.95 -12.70 -6.94
N THR A 163 15.45 -12.73 -8.17
CA THR A 163 16.69 -12.08 -8.59
C THR A 163 16.37 -11.03 -9.65
N ASN A 164 17.16 -9.96 -9.68
CA ASN A 164 16.97 -8.85 -10.60
C ASN A 164 18.10 -8.82 -11.64
N ALA A 165 17.72 -8.68 -12.90
CA ALA A 165 18.61 -8.29 -13.99
C ALA A 165 17.98 -7.12 -14.77
N GLY A 166 18.08 -5.92 -14.19
CA GLY A 166 17.47 -4.70 -14.69
C GLY A 166 15.94 -4.68 -14.56
N ALA A 167 15.21 -4.56 -15.67
CA ALA A 167 13.74 -4.63 -15.65
C ALA A 167 13.20 -6.06 -15.50
N LYS A 168 14.08 -7.07 -15.61
CA LYS A 168 13.69 -8.47 -15.61
C LYS A 168 13.86 -9.08 -14.22
N ILE A 169 12.83 -9.77 -13.75
CA ILE A 169 12.82 -10.49 -12.49
C ILE A 169 12.78 -11.97 -12.76
N THR A 170 13.76 -12.70 -12.24
CA THR A 170 13.82 -14.16 -12.32
C THR A 170 13.48 -14.74 -10.96
N LEU A 171 12.35 -15.43 -10.88
CA LEU A 171 11.90 -16.21 -9.73
C LEU A 171 12.47 -17.61 -9.83
N THR A 172 13.25 -18.05 -8.84
CA THR A 172 13.83 -19.39 -8.78
C THR A 172 13.23 -20.18 -7.63
N ALA A 173 12.64 -21.34 -7.93
CA ALA A 173 12.05 -22.23 -6.93
C ALA A 173 13.11 -22.80 -5.97
N ALA A 174 12.77 -22.93 -4.69
CA ALA A 174 13.63 -23.59 -3.71
C ALA A 174 13.73 -25.11 -3.91
N LYS A 175 12.72 -25.72 -4.55
CA LYS A 175 12.65 -27.16 -4.81
C LYS A 175 12.46 -27.47 -6.30
N ASN A 176 12.97 -28.64 -6.67
CA ASN A 176 12.89 -29.16 -8.03
C ASN A 176 11.60 -29.96 -8.18
N GLY A 177 10.78 -29.64 -9.17
CA GLY A 177 9.57 -30.41 -9.48
C GLY A 177 8.80 -29.84 -10.66
N VAL A 178 8.09 -30.70 -11.39
CA VAL A 178 7.25 -30.29 -12.52
C VAL A 178 5.93 -29.76 -11.99
N ILE A 179 5.64 -28.50 -12.26
CA ILE A 179 4.37 -27.85 -11.92
C ILE A 179 3.35 -28.21 -12.99
N ALA A 180 2.13 -28.58 -12.58
CA ALA A 180 1.05 -28.84 -13.52
C ALA A 180 0.77 -27.60 -14.36
N ALA A 181 0.38 -27.78 -15.63
CA ALA A 181 0.22 -26.66 -16.55
C ALA A 181 -0.73 -25.57 -16.02
N ASP A 182 -1.76 -25.98 -15.28
CA ASP A 182 -2.78 -25.09 -14.71
C ASP A 182 -2.31 -24.34 -13.45
N ASP A 183 -1.21 -24.77 -12.82
CA ASP A 183 -0.60 -24.11 -11.66
C ASP A 183 0.60 -23.22 -12.05
N LYS A 184 0.95 -23.19 -13.35
CA LYS A 184 2.02 -22.34 -13.87
C LYS A 184 1.61 -20.88 -13.85
N LEU A 185 2.56 -20.02 -13.49
CA LEU A 185 2.41 -18.58 -13.59
C LEU A 185 2.29 -18.19 -15.07
N SER A 186 1.14 -17.64 -15.47
CA SER A 186 0.88 -17.25 -16.87
C SER A 186 -0.05 -16.05 -16.96
N ALA A 187 0.31 -15.08 -17.81
CA ALA A 187 -0.56 -13.93 -18.09
C ALA A 187 -1.76 -14.29 -18.98
N THR A 188 -1.64 -15.31 -19.83
CA THR A 188 -2.69 -15.68 -20.80
C THR A 188 -3.68 -16.70 -20.23
N ALA A 189 -3.21 -17.70 -19.48
CA ALA A 189 -4.07 -18.76 -18.94
C ALA A 189 -4.66 -18.38 -17.56
N ASN A 190 -3.85 -17.82 -16.67
CA ASN A 190 -4.25 -17.58 -15.28
C ASN A 190 -4.31 -16.10 -14.87
N LYS A 191 -3.81 -15.16 -15.69
CA LYS A 191 -3.70 -13.73 -15.35
C LYS A 191 -3.00 -13.51 -14.00
N ASP A 192 -1.97 -14.30 -13.72
CA ASP A 192 -1.34 -14.30 -12.39
C ASP A 192 -0.29 -13.20 -12.20
N VAL A 193 0.06 -12.51 -13.29
CA VAL A 193 0.93 -11.33 -13.28
C VAL A 193 0.15 -10.15 -13.86
N THR A 194 -0.64 -9.53 -13.01
CA THR A 194 -1.33 -8.28 -13.33
C THR A 194 -0.63 -7.12 -12.66
N LEU A 195 -0.60 -5.97 -13.32
CA LEU A 195 -0.09 -4.74 -12.73
C LEU A 195 -1.19 -3.70 -12.66
N LYS A 196 -1.26 -2.99 -11.53
CA LYS A 196 -2.09 -1.81 -11.35
C LYS A 196 -1.25 -0.70 -10.79
N ALA A 197 -1.45 0.50 -11.32
CA ALA A 197 -0.87 1.70 -10.77
C ALA A 197 -1.96 2.49 -10.07
N SER A 198 -1.57 3.10 -8.97
CA SER A 198 -2.39 3.98 -8.18
C SER A 198 -1.56 5.20 -7.77
N GLY A 199 -2.21 6.35 -7.68
CA GLY A 199 -1.58 7.54 -7.14
C GLY A 199 -1.33 7.43 -5.65
N ILE A 200 -0.21 7.97 -5.17
CA ILE A 200 0.01 8.17 -3.74
C ILE A 200 -0.35 9.62 -3.42
N LEU A 201 -1.18 9.83 -2.40
CA LEU A 201 -1.40 11.15 -1.86
C LEU A 201 -0.22 11.51 -0.95
N THR A 202 0.60 12.47 -1.36
CA THR A 202 1.66 13.02 -0.50
C THR A 202 1.18 14.32 0.14
N LEU A 203 0.87 14.27 1.44
CA LEU A 203 0.58 15.46 2.24
C LEU A 203 1.91 16.10 2.68
N SER A 204 2.24 17.26 2.09
CA SER A 204 3.45 18.01 2.46
C SER A 204 3.11 19.10 3.47
N LEU A 205 3.49 18.87 4.73
CA LEU A 205 3.17 19.75 5.85
C LEU A 205 4.31 20.70 6.14
N HIS A 206 4.07 21.99 5.96
CA HIS A 206 5.05 23.02 6.30
C HIS A 206 5.08 23.26 7.81
N VAL A 207 6.20 22.94 8.44
CA VAL A 207 6.40 23.03 9.90
C VAL A 207 7.50 24.01 10.29
N GLY A 208 8.26 24.54 9.33
CA GLY A 208 9.28 25.57 9.56
C GLY A 208 8.87 26.96 9.07
N ALA A 209 9.82 27.90 9.13
CA ALA A 209 9.61 29.30 8.74
C ALA A 209 10.09 29.61 7.31
N ASP A 210 11.02 28.83 6.75
CA ASP A 210 11.58 29.05 5.41
C ASP A 210 10.90 28.17 4.37
N SER A 211 10.79 28.66 3.14
CA SER A 211 10.12 28.00 2.00
C SER A 211 10.82 26.75 1.44
N THR A 212 11.89 26.27 2.07
CA THR A 212 12.66 25.09 1.62
C THR A 212 11.92 23.79 1.93
N SER A 213 12.20 22.74 1.13
CA SER A 213 11.64 21.40 1.32
C SER A 213 12.02 20.77 2.67
N ASP A 214 13.17 21.16 3.23
CA ASP A 214 13.68 20.62 4.50
C ASP A 214 12.80 21.00 5.71
N ASN A 215 11.99 22.04 5.56
CA ASN A 215 11.01 22.49 6.55
C ASN A 215 9.64 21.85 6.37
N GLN A 216 9.56 20.80 5.53
CA GLN A 216 8.33 20.06 5.27
C GLN A 216 8.43 18.63 5.79
N ILE A 217 7.33 18.16 6.37
CA ILE A 217 7.12 16.75 6.68
C ILE A 217 6.16 16.21 5.64
N SER A 218 6.66 15.33 4.77
CA SER A 218 5.83 14.62 3.80
C SER A 218 5.26 13.35 4.42
N VAL A 219 3.95 13.16 4.26
CA VAL A 219 3.25 11.94 4.66
C VAL A 219 2.64 11.32 3.41
N ASP A 220 3.08 10.11 3.08
CA ASP A 220 2.61 9.37 1.91
C ASP A 220 1.45 8.45 2.32
N ILE A 221 0.29 8.65 1.69
CA ILE A 221 -0.91 7.83 1.87
C ILE A 221 -1.22 7.12 0.57
N LYS A 222 -1.03 5.80 0.57
CA LYS A 222 -1.40 4.94 -0.57
C LYS A 222 -2.93 4.80 -0.68
N GLN A 223 -3.42 4.56 -1.89
CA GLN A 223 -4.81 4.17 -2.09
C GLN A 223 -5.09 2.83 -1.42
N MET A 224 -6.23 2.74 -0.73
CA MET A 224 -6.66 1.53 0.00
C MET A 224 -8.02 1.03 -0.48
N SER A 225 -8.26 1.16 -1.78
CA SER A 225 -9.45 0.62 -2.42
C SER A 225 -9.33 -0.90 -2.58
N ALA A 226 -10.48 -1.57 -2.65
CA ALA A 226 -10.52 -3.01 -2.88
C ALA A 226 -9.82 -3.43 -4.18
N ASP A 227 -9.74 -2.53 -5.16
CA ASP A 227 -9.13 -2.79 -6.45
C ASP A 227 -7.59 -2.85 -6.39
N VAL A 228 -6.96 -1.89 -5.70
CA VAL A 228 -5.50 -1.82 -5.52
C VAL A 228 -5.01 -2.89 -4.55
N LEU A 229 -5.81 -3.21 -3.53
CA LEU A 229 -5.55 -4.31 -2.59
C LEU A 229 -5.68 -5.70 -3.25
N GLY A 230 -6.14 -5.77 -4.50
CA GLY A 230 -6.29 -7.02 -5.25
C GLY A 230 -7.53 -7.84 -4.88
N LEU A 231 -8.45 -7.27 -4.11
CA LEU A 231 -9.74 -7.88 -3.75
C LEU A 231 -10.77 -7.77 -4.87
N LYS A 232 -10.56 -6.87 -5.85
CA LYS A 232 -11.24 -6.91 -7.14
C LYS A 232 -10.30 -7.50 -8.19
N THR A 233 -10.62 -8.72 -8.62
CA THR A 233 -9.89 -9.43 -9.67
C THR A 233 -10.78 -9.37 -10.90
N GLY A 234 -10.37 -8.61 -11.93
CA GLY A 234 -11.11 -8.42 -13.19
C GLY A 234 -11.29 -9.69 -14.05
N LYS A 235 -11.76 -10.78 -13.45
CA LYS A 235 -11.66 -12.16 -13.94
C LYS A 235 -12.92 -12.96 -13.65
N SER A 236 -14.09 -12.43 -13.99
CA SER A 236 -15.19 -13.34 -14.30
C SER A 236 -15.18 -13.75 -15.76
N SER A 237 -15.02 -15.05 -16.00
CA SER A 237 -15.28 -15.68 -17.30
C SER A 237 -16.78 -15.70 -17.68
N THR A 238 -17.66 -15.14 -16.85
CA THR A 238 -19.07 -14.95 -17.18
C THR A 238 -19.35 -13.45 -17.30
N THR A 239 -20.03 -13.09 -18.38
CA THR A 239 -20.32 -11.75 -18.91
C THR A 239 -21.18 -10.85 -18.01
N ALA A 240 -20.97 -10.88 -16.69
CA ALA A 240 -21.67 -10.03 -15.72
C ALA A 240 -20.63 -9.26 -14.88
N ALA A 241 -20.74 -7.94 -14.90
CA ALA A 241 -19.89 -6.97 -14.20
C ALA A 241 -19.91 -7.10 -12.66
N GLU A 242 -20.67 -8.05 -12.09
CA GLU A 242 -20.76 -8.28 -10.64
C GLU A 242 -19.75 -9.31 -10.11
N ASN A 243 -19.02 -10.02 -10.98
CA ASN A 243 -18.09 -11.09 -10.62
C ASN A 243 -16.60 -10.69 -10.72
N ASP A 244 -16.31 -9.39 -10.70
CA ASP A 244 -14.93 -8.84 -10.68
C ASP A 244 -14.33 -8.79 -9.25
N THR A 245 -14.89 -9.56 -8.33
CA THR A 245 -14.50 -9.64 -6.93
C THR A 245 -13.71 -10.90 -6.64
N LEU A 246 -13.05 -10.91 -5.49
CA LEU A 246 -12.35 -12.07 -4.97
C LEU A 246 -13.34 -13.23 -4.76
N LEU A 247 -13.08 -14.37 -5.40
CA LEU A 247 -13.92 -15.55 -5.28
C LEU A 247 -13.49 -16.42 -4.10
N VAL A 248 -14.43 -16.73 -3.22
CA VAL A 248 -14.34 -17.72 -2.14
C VAL A 248 -15.28 -18.91 -2.37
N ASN A 249 -16.17 -18.83 -3.36
CA ASN A 249 -17.10 -19.90 -3.73
C ASN A 249 -16.58 -20.81 -4.86
N GLY A 250 -17.39 -21.79 -5.23
CA GLY A 250 -17.10 -22.80 -6.26
C GLY A 250 -17.38 -24.22 -5.76
N SER A 251 -17.23 -25.23 -6.61
CA SER A 251 -17.46 -26.62 -6.22
C SER A 251 -16.31 -27.20 -5.35
N ASN A 252 -15.16 -26.52 -5.31
CA ASN A 252 -13.94 -26.92 -4.60
C ASN A 252 -13.42 -25.79 -3.69
N ASP A 253 -12.53 -26.11 -2.74
CA ASP A 253 -11.91 -25.18 -1.79
C ASP A 253 -10.75 -24.35 -2.38
N ASP A 254 -10.36 -24.60 -3.64
CA ASP A 254 -9.23 -23.92 -4.28
C ASP A 254 -9.38 -22.40 -4.34
N ASN A 255 -10.57 -21.89 -4.67
CA ASN A 255 -10.83 -20.45 -4.72
C ASN A 255 -10.71 -19.83 -3.32
N ALA A 256 -11.27 -20.47 -2.31
CA ALA A 256 -11.18 -20.02 -0.92
C ALA A 256 -9.72 -19.99 -0.43
N ARG A 257 -8.90 -21.00 -0.80
CA ARG A 257 -7.47 -21.03 -0.47
C ARG A 257 -6.70 -19.88 -1.14
N LYS A 258 -6.96 -19.61 -2.42
CA LYS A 258 -6.36 -18.46 -3.13
C LYS A 258 -6.80 -17.13 -2.52
N ALA A 259 -8.06 -17.03 -2.10
CA ALA A 259 -8.60 -15.85 -1.45
C ALA A 259 -7.93 -15.56 -0.10
N ILE A 260 -7.63 -16.59 0.70
CA ILE A 260 -6.89 -16.43 1.96
C ILE A 260 -5.53 -15.77 1.70
N ASP A 261 -4.79 -16.20 0.68
CA ASP A 261 -3.49 -15.62 0.34
C ASP A 261 -3.59 -14.16 -0.15
N THR A 262 -4.61 -13.85 -0.96
CA THR A 262 -4.88 -12.49 -1.43
C THR A 262 -5.25 -11.56 -0.27
N ILE A 263 -6.14 -12.01 0.64
CA ILE A 263 -6.56 -11.24 1.82
C ILE A 263 -5.39 -11.05 2.78
N ALA A 264 -4.58 -12.09 3.01
CA ALA A 264 -3.38 -11.98 3.84
C ALA A 264 -2.39 -10.95 3.28
N SER A 265 -2.23 -10.91 1.96
CA SER A 265 -1.40 -9.91 1.29
C SER A 265 -1.96 -8.50 1.47
N ALA A 266 -3.28 -8.31 1.29
CA ALA A 266 -3.94 -7.03 1.53
C ALA A 266 -3.79 -6.56 2.99
N LEU A 267 -3.94 -7.47 3.96
CA LEU A 267 -3.76 -7.15 5.38
C LEU A 267 -2.32 -6.70 5.70
N GLN A 268 -1.31 -7.31 5.07
CA GLN A 268 0.07 -6.86 5.19
C GLN A 268 0.27 -5.46 4.63
N GLU A 269 -0.34 -5.13 3.49
CA GLU A 269 -0.25 -3.78 2.90
C GLU A 269 -0.91 -2.71 3.78
N VAL A 270 -2.11 -2.98 4.31
CA VAL A 270 -2.77 -2.08 5.27
C VAL A 270 -1.93 -1.90 6.54
N SER A 271 -1.35 -2.98 7.05
CA SER A 271 -0.47 -2.94 8.24
C SER A 271 0.79 -2.09 8.00
N LYS A 272 1.39 -2.17 6.81
CA LYS A 272 2.53 -1.33 6.41
C LYS A 272 2.14 0.15 6.37
N GLN A 273 0.99 0.48 5.78
CA GLN A 273 0.52 1.86 5.71
C GLN A 273 0.24 2.43 7.11
N ARG A 274 -0.44 1.68 7.99
CA ARG A 274 -0.66 2.09 9.38
C ARG A 274 0.66 2.33 10.12
N SER A 275 1.64 1.46 9.91
CA SER A 275 2.98 1.64 10.49
C SER A 275 3.66 2.93 10.00
N ALA A 276 3.53 3.24 8.71
CA ALA A 276 4.05 4.49 8.14
C ALA A 276 3.34 5.73 8.69
N LEU A 277 2.02 5.67 8.88
CA LEU A 277 1.22 6.75 9.45
C LEU A 277 1.53 6.99 10.93
N GLY A 278 1.68 5.93 11.73
CA GLY A 278 2.09 6.06 13.13
C GLY A 278 3.51 6.66 13.26
N ALA A 279 4.43 6.28 12.38
CA ALA A 279 5.76 6.90 12.33
C ALA A 279 5.70 8.39 11.97
N ALA A 280 4.84 8.77 11.01
CA ALA A 280 4.60 10.16 10.66
C ALA A 280 3.98 10.96 11.81
N GLN A 281 3.03 10.39 12.54
CA GLN A 281 2.45 11.00 13.74
C GLN A 281 3.52 11.26 14.80
N ASN A 282 4.33 10.26 15.16
CA ASN A 282 5.41 10.41 16.14
C ASN A 282 6.38 11.52 15.72
N ARG A 283 6.72 11.59 14.43
CA ARG A 283 7.59 12.65 13.90
C ARG A 283 6.94 14.03 14.01
N LEU A 284 5.64 14.16 13.73
CA LEU A 284 4.90 15.41 13.86
C LEU A 284 4.82 15.85 15.33
N GLU A 285 4.55 14.94 16.26
CA GLU A 285 4.51 15.23 17.70
C GLU A 285 5.86 15.73 18.23
N HIS A 286 6.96 15.07 17.86
CA HIS A 286 8.30 15.55 18.22
C HIS A 286 8.64 16.91 17.61
N THR A 287 8.16 17.16 16.39
CA THR A 287 8.38 18.45 15.72
C THR A 287 7.60 19.55 16.43
N ILE A 288 6.37 19.30 16.84
CA ILE A 288 5.56 20.24 17.64
C ILE A 288 6.28 20.56 18.96
N ALA A 289 6.70 19.55 19.70
CA ALA A 289 7.41 19.76 20.96
C ALA A 289 8.71 20.57 20.79
N ASN A 290 9.45 20.33 19.70
CA ASN A 290 10.63 21.13 19.38
C ASN A 290 10.27 22.57 19.03
N LEU A 291 9.23 22.79 18.23
CA LEU A 291 8.77 24.12 17.85
C LEU A 291 8.27 24.91 19.07
N ASP A 292 7.54 24.28 19.99
CA ASP A 292 7.06 24.90 21.22
C ASP A 292 8.25 25.38 22.09
N ASN A 293 9.28 24.54 22.23
CA ASN A 293 10.52 24.93 22.93
C ASN A 293 11.24 26.09 22.22
N VAL A 294 11.30 26.09 20.89
CA VAL A 294 11.93 27.18 20.13
C VAL A 294 11.12 28.48 20.28
N VAL A 295 9.79 28.41 20.23
CA VAL A 295 8.91 29.57 20.44
C VAL A 295 9.07 30.13 21.86
N GLU A 296 9.12 29.27 22.89
CA GLU A 296 9.34 29.69 24.27
C GLU A 296 10.69 30.39 24.43
N ASN A 297 11.77 29.78 23.93
CA ASN A 297 13.12 30.36 24.01
C ASN A 297 13.24 31.68 23.26
N THR A 298 12.66 31.78 22.05
CA THR A 298 12.71 33.00 21.25
C THR A 298 11.86 34.11 21.84
N THR A 299 10.70 33.78 22.42
CA THR A 299 9.84 34.75 23.13
C THR A 299 10.53 35.26 24.40
N SER A 300 11.21 34.37 25.15
CA SER A 300 12.02 34.76 26.32
C SER A 300 13.20 35.65 25.93
N ALA A 301 13.88 35.33 24.83
CA ALA A 301 14.96 36.17 24.30
C ALA A 301 14.44 37.52 23.80
N GLU A 302 13.28 37.55 23.15
CA GLU A 302 12.65 38.79 22.71
C GLU A 302 12.25 39.67 23.90
N SER A 303 11.60 39.10 24.92
CA SER A 303 11.28 39.81 26.18
C SER A 303 12.54 40.36 26.83
N SER A 304 13.63 39.58 26.90
CA SER A 304 14.91 40.06 27.47
C SER A 304 15.54 41.22 26.71
N ILE A 305 15.27 41.34 25.40
CA ILE A 305 15.83 42.40 24.54
C ILE A 305 14.90 43.62 24.47
N ARG A 306 13.58 43.41 24.42
CA ARG A 306 12.59 44.47 24.24
C ARG A 306 11.98 45.00 25.53
N ASP A 307 11.80 44.15 26.53
CA ASP A 307 11.17 44.58 27.77
C ASP A 307 12.19 45.40 28.56
N THR A 308 11.92 46.70 28.63
CA THR A 308 12.63 47.59 29.55
C THR A 308 12.32 47.18 30.99
N ASP A 309 13.36 47.03 31.81
CA ASP A 309 13.19 46.87 33.25
C ASP A 309 12.49 48.09 33.84
N MET A 310 11.20 47.92 34.12
CA MET A 310 10.30 48.94 34.68
C MET A 310 10.84 49.55 35.98
N ALA A 311 11.61 48.80 36.78
CA ALA A 311 12.21 49.33 38.00
C ALA A 311 13.29 50.37 37.69
N THR A 312 14.15 50.08 36.71
CA THR A 312 15.20 50.99 36.26
C THR A 312 14.61 52.23 35.56
N GLU A 313 13.58 52.04 34.74
CA GLU A 313 13.02 53.15 33.96
C GLU A 313 12.15 54.10 34.81
N MET A 314 11.48 53.60 35.85
CA MET A 314 10.79 54.43 36.86
C MET A 314 11.77 55.29 37.68
N VAL A 315 12.97 54.78 37.99
CA VAL A 315 14.01 55.56 38.70
C VAL A 315 14.57 56.66 37.79
N LYS A 316 14.79 56.38 36.51
CA LYS A 316 15.17 57.44 35.55
C LYS A 316 14.07 58.48 35.40
N TYR A 317 12.80 58.06 35.34
CA TYR A 317 11.67 58.98 35.23
C TYR A 317 11.46 59.83 36.49
N SER A 318 11.76 59.28 37.68
CA SER A 318 11.66 60.02 38.96
C SER A 318 12.86 60.93 39.25
N ASN A 319 14.01 60.70 38.60
CA ASN A 319 15.21 61.52 38.75
C ASN A 319 15.31 62.67 37.73
N ASN A 320 14.31 62.80 36.84
CA ASN A 320 14.16 63.88 35.86
C ASN A 320 13.00 64.80 36.28
#